data_AF-A0A7G7KL42-F1
#
_entry.id   AF-A0A7G7KL42-F1
#
_cell.length_a   1.000
_cell.length_b   1.000
_cell.length_c   1.000
_cell.angle_alpha   90.00
_cell.angle_beta   90.00
_cell.angle_gamma   90.00
#
_symmetry.space_group_name_H-M   'P 1'
#
loop_
_entity.id
_entity.type
_entity.pdbx_description
1 polymer ?
#
loop_
_entity_poly.entity_id
_entity_poly.type
_entity_poly.pdbx_seq_one_letter_code
_entity_poly.pdbx_strand_id
1 'polypeptide(L)'
;MSELADFLQWNTPNLLADEVREASCHWLLLNGLGLEAGPSKPCADLQSLVLPIRDWQLSISTAGFYSAADQATPNSVQFRIPRGEANTLLFGLLGESTAAPAHPLDPQQWWFWLVPMAKLHPDRQSIGLNPLIRAFGEGLSFGDLLEQLQPQRPVFRIVLDEEEATAKSTDPMVGQEFESYDAAYDVLERYYADLCCSDERSYYRIVEQSA
;
A
#
# COMPACT_ATOMS: atom_id res chain seq x y z
N MET A 1 -11.22 -12.58 -32.08
CA MET A 1 -11.05 -12.67 -30.61
C MET A 1 -10.33 -13.99 -30.37
N SER A 2 -9.21 -14.01 -29.65
CA SER A 2 -8.41 -15.23 -29.49
C SER A 2 -9.06 -16.19 -28.50
N GLU A 3 -9.01 -17.50 -28.74
CA GLU A 3 -9.54 -18.53 -27.82
C GLU A 3 -9.05 -18.36 -26.37
N LEU A 4 -7.86 -17.79 -26.15
CA LEU A 4 -7.35 -17.45 -24.83
C LEU A 4 -8.20 -16.40 -24.10
N ALA A 5 -8.71 -15.38 -24.81
CA ALA A 5 -9.55 -14.35 -24.22
C ALA A 5 -10.92 -14.92 -23.83
N ASP A 6 -11.49 -15.78 -24.68
CA ASP A 6 -12.75 -16.47 -24.40
C ASP A 6 -12.57 -17.47 -23.24
N PHE A 7 -11.43 -18.17 -23.17
CA PHE A 7 -11.07 -19.04 -22.05
C PHE A 7 -10.89 -18.25 -20.76
N LEU A 8 -10.18 -17.12 -20.77
CA LEU A 8 -10.03 -16.27 -19.58
C LEU A 8 -11.40 -15.71 -19.17
N GLN A 9 -12.25 -15.30 -20.09
CA GLN A 9 -13.60 -14.85 -19.73
C GLN A 9 -14.48 -15.98 -19.17
N TRP A 10 -14.28 -17.22 -19.62
CA TRP A 10 -14.99 -18.40 -19.10
C TRP A 10 -14.41 -18.96 -17.79
N ASN A 11 -13.09 -18.88 -17.59
CA ASN A 11 -12.36 -19.37 -16.41
C ASN A 11 -12.34 -18.34 -15.28
N THR A 12 -12.26 -17.06 -15.65
CA THR A 12 -12.34 -15.88 -14.80
C THR A 12 -13.54 -14.99 -15.17
N PRO A 13 -14.78 -15.52 -15.23
CA PRO A 13 -15.97 -14.68 -15.41
C PRO A 13 -16.18 -13.77 -14.21
N ASN A 14 -15.61 -14.17 -13.07
CA ASN A 14 -15.54 -13.44 -11.83
C ASN A 14 -14.07 -13.10 -11.62
N LEU A 15 -13.73 -11.83 -11.79
CA LEU A 15 -12.36 -11.34 -11.98
C LEU A 15 -11.41 -11.54 -10.79
N LEU A 16 -11.80 -12.27 -9.75
CA LEU A 16 -11.03 -12.34 -8.52
C LEU A 16 -11.16 -13.70 -7.83
N ALA A 17 -10.47 -14.69 -8.39
CA ALA A 17 -9.92 -15.75 -7.55
C ALA A 17 -9.24 -15.10 -6.32
N ASP A 18 -9.34 -15.74 -5.16
CA ASP A 18 -8.91 -15.18 -3.87
C ASP A 18 -7.49 -14.60 -3.95
N GLU A 19 -6.62 -15.26 -4.71
CA GLU A 19 -5.21 -14.90 -4.94
C GLU A 19 -5.04 -13.57 -5.67
N VAL A 20 -5.84 -13.29 -6.71
CA VAL A 20 -5.75 -12.03 -7.48
C VAL A 20 -6.26 -10.86 -6.64
N ARG A 21 -7.29 -11.10 -5.82
CA ARG A 21 -7.85 -10.09 -4.92
C ARG A 21 -6.87 -9.73 -3.82
N GLU A 22 -6.27 -10.76 -3.23
CA GLU A 22 -5.24 -10.62 -2.22
C GLU A 22 -4.01 -9.90 -2.78
N ALA A 23 -3.54 -10.26 -3.97
CA ALA A 23 -2.43 -9.58 -4.63
C ALA A 23 -2.73 -8.11 -4.94
N SER A 24 -3.95 -7.82 -5.41
CA SER A 24 -4.38 -6.46 -5.72
C SER A 24 -4.44 -5.58 -4.47
N CYS A 25 -4.98 -6.11 -3.36
CA CYS A 25 -5.00 -5.41 -2.07
C CYS A 25 -3.59 -5.12 -1.57
N HIS A 26 -2.69 -6.11 -1.61
CA HIS A 26 -1.28 -5.94 -1.28
C HIS A 26 -0.64 -4.85 -2.13
N TRP A 27 -0.83 -4.89 -3.45
CA TRP A 27 -0.30 -3.91 -4.38
C TRP A 27 -0.79 -2.50 -4.05
N LEU A 28 -2.09 -2.31 -3.82
CA LEU A 28 -2.65 -1.01 -3.41
C LEU A 28 -2.02 -0.50 -2.13
N LEU A 29 -1.88 -1.35 -1.10
CA LEU A 29 -1.29 -0.96 0.18
C LEU A 29 0.18 -0.59 0.05
N LEU A 30 0.99 -1.40 -0.63
CA LEU A 30 2.41 -1.10 -0.84
C LEU A 30 2.58 0.25 -1.55
N ASN A 31 1.82 0.48 -2.64
CA ASN A 31 1.86 1.77 -3.35
C ASN A 31 1.36 2.93 -2.49
N GLY A 32 0.25 2.74 -1.77
CA GLY A 32 -0.31 3.77 -0.89
C GLY A 32 0.61 4.12 0.27
N LEU A 33 1.45 3.18 0.70
CA LEU A 33 2.45 3.37 1.75
C LEU A 33 3.79 3.90 1.23
N GLY A 34 3.97 4.02 -0.09
CA GLY A 34 5.25 4.37 -0.69
C GLY A 34 6.33 3.28 -0.50
N LEU A 35 5.93 2.04 -0.23
CA LEU A 35 6.85 0.92 -0.11
C LEU A 35 7.13 0.36 -1.51
N GLU A 36 8.41 0.14 -1.84
CA GLU A 36 8.78 -0.37 -3.15
C GLU A 36 8.09 -1.71 -3.45
N ALA A 37 7.22 -1.69 -4.45
CA ALA A 37 6.61 -2.86 -5.05
C ALA A 37 7.41 -3.23 -6.32
N GLY A 38 8.69 -3.55 -6.15
CA GLY A 38 9.57 -3.91 -7.25
C GLY A 38 9.29 -5.31 -7.81
N PRO A 39 9.56 -5.58 -9.10
CA PRO A 39 9.40 -6.90 -9.75
C PRO A 39 10.30 -8.01 -9.15
N SER A 40 11.17 -7.68 -8.18
CA SER A 40 12.14 -8.57 -7.53
C SER A 40 11.60 -9.30 -6.29
N LYS A 41 10.38 -9.02 -5.82
CA LYS A 41 9.73 -9.79 -4.74
C LYS A 41 8.27 -10.13 -5.06
N PRO A 42 7.99 -11.04 -6.01
CA PRO A 42 6.78 -11.82 -5.90
C PRO A 42 6.92 -12.64 -4.61
N CYS A 43 6.20 -12.25 -3.56
CA CYS A 43 6.08 -13.12 -2.39
C CYS A 43 5.35 -14.37 -2.89
N ALA A 44 6.07 -15.49 -3.01
CA ALA A 44 5.52 -16.74 -3.51
C ALA A 44 4.36 -17.26 -2.63
N ASP A 45 4.18 -16.65 -1.46
CA ASP A 45 3.08 -16.91 -0.55
C ASP A 45 2.61 -15.60 0.13
N LEU A 46 1.64 -14.92 -0.50
CA LEU A 46 1.03 -13.70 0.05
C LEU A 46 0.37 -13.94 1.42
N GLN A 47 0.00 -15.19 1.75
CA GLN A 47 -0.65 -15.52 3.02
C GLN A 47 0.34 -15.52 4.20
N SER A 48 1.64 -15.67 3.93
CA SER A 48 2.70 -15.57 4.95
C SER A 48 3.41 -14.22 4.95
N LEU A 49 3.02 -13.29 4.08
CA LEU A 49 3.59 -11.95 4.06
C LEU A 49 3.16 -11.17 5.31
N VAL A 50 4.16 -10.66 6.03
CA VAL A 50 3.98 -9.75 7.16
C VAL A 50 4.65 -8.43 6.80
N LEU A 51 3.86 -7.36 6.74
CA LEU A 51 4.35 -6.00 6.47
C LEU A 51 4.72 -5.33 7.78
N PRO A 52 6.01 -4.99 8.00
CA PRO A 52 6.42 -4.19 9.15
C PRO A 52 6.06 -2.72 8.89
N ILE A 53 5.09 -2.19 9.62
CA ILE A 53 4.65 -0.80 9.52
C ILE A 53 4.67 -0.21 10.93
N ARG A 54 5.73 0.53 11.26
CA ARG A 54 5.97 1.06 12.62
C ARG A 54 5.94 -0.05 13.67
N ASP A 55 5.00 0.01 14.61
CA ASP A 55 4.79 -0.98 15.67
C ASP A 55 3.93 -2.17 15.21
N TRP A 56 3.45 -2.16 13.96
CA TRP A 56 2.56 -3.18 13.42
C TRP A 56 3.32 -4.22 12.62
N GLN A 57 2.97 -5.47 12.86
CA GLN A 57 3.29 -6.61 12.02
C GLN A 57 1.98 -7.02 11.35
N LEU A 58 1.75 -6.51 10.16
CA LEU A 58 0.44 -6.55 9.50
C LEU A 58 0.37 -7.71 8.51
N SER A 59 -0.64 -8.56 8.67
CA SER A 59 -1.02 -9.58 7.67
C SER A 59 -2.37 -9.24 7.07
N ILE A 60 -2.54 -9.51 5.78
CA ILE A 60 -3.70 -9.10 5.01
C ILE A 60 -4.59 -10.32 4.76
N SER A 61 -5.90 -10.14 4.90
CA SER A 61 -6.89 -11.14 4.49
C SER A 61 -7.99 -10.45 3.71
N THR A 62 -8.29 -10.95 2.51
CA THR A 62 -9.28 -10.30 1.65
C THR A 62 -10.51 -11.16 1.43
N ALA A 63 -11.66 -10.51 1.36
CA ALA A 63 -12.91 -11.11 0.91
C ALA A 63 -13.59 -10.17 -0.09
N GLY A 64 -14.59 -10.69 -0.81
CA GLY A 64 -15.38 -9.91 -1.74
C GLY A 64 -16.83 -10.35 -1.69
N PHE A 65 -17.75 -9.46 -2.05
CA PHE A 65 -19.10 -9.89 -2.40
C PHE A 65 -19.02 -10.69 -3.70
N TYR A 66 -19.48 -11.95 -3.64
CA TYR A 66 -19.57 -12.81 -4.79
C TYR A 66 -21.04 -13.17 -5.01
N SER A 67 -21.53 -12.83 -6.19
CA SER A 67 -22.72 -13.42 -6.78
C SER A 67 -22.38 -13.75 -8.23
N ALA A 68 -22.50 -15.02 -8.62
CA ALA A 68 -22.57 -15.33 -10.04
C ALA A 68 -23.79 -14.60 -10.65
N ALA A 69 -23.75 -14.28 -11.95
CA ALA A 69 -24.81 -13.53 -12.62
C ALA A 69 -26.20 -14.21 -12.53
N ASP A 70 -26.23 -15.51 -12.23
CA ASP A 70 -27.43 -16.36 -12.07
C ASP A 70 -27.74 -16.73 -10.60
N GLN A 71 -26.96 -16.23 -9.63
CA GLN A 71 -27.13 -16.57 -8.23
C GLN A 71 -28.18 -15.68 -7.56
N ALA A 72 -29.28 -16.27 -7.10
CA ALA A 72 -30.41 -15.55 -6.49
C ALA A 72 -30.10 -15.01 -5.08
N THR A 73 -29.06 -15.53 -4.42
CA THR A 73 -28.62 -15.10 -3.09
C THR A 73 -27.10 -14.95 -3.07
N PRO A 74 -26.56 -13.77 -2.69
CA PRO A 74 -25.11 -13.57 -2.61
C PRO A 74 -24.49 -14.48 -1.54
N ASN A 75 -23.25 -14.89 -1.75
CA ASN A 75 -22.52 -15.69 -0.78
C ASN A 75 -22.27 -14.90 0.51
N SER A 76 -22.28 -15.60 1.66
CA SER A 76 -21.88 -15.00 2.92
C SER A 76 -20.40 -14.63 2.89
N VAL A 77 -20.07 -13.35 3.08
CA VAL A 77 -18.70 -12.87 3.14
C VAL A 77 -18.01 -13.36 4.42
N GLN A 78 -16.88 -14.03 4.24
CA GLN A 78 -16.07 -14.58 5.33
C GLN A 78 -14.59 -14.34 5.04
N PHE A 79 -13.88 -13.85 6.06
CA PHE A 79 -12.44 -13.65 6.01
C PHE A 79 -11.73 -14.81 6.68
N ARG A 80 -10.62 -15.25 6.07
CA ARG A 80 -9.72 -16.22 6.70
C ARG A 80 -8.84 -15.48 7.71
N ILE A 81 -8.58 -16.10 8.85
CA ILE A 81 -7.62 -15.59 9.84
C ILE A 81 -6.33 -16.38 9.60
N PRO A 82 -5.32 -15.77 8.93
CA PRO A 82 -4.05 -16.44 8.70
C PRO A 82 -3.37 -16.73 10.04
N ARG A 83 -2.65 -17.85 10.10
CA ARG A 83 -1.77 -18.17 11.23
C ARG A 83 -0.38 -17.62 10.89
N GLY A 84 0.18 -16.82 11.78
CA GLY A 84 1.48 -16.24 11.58
C GLY A 84 1.92 -15.39 12.76
N GLU A 85 3.05 -14.72 12.59
CA GLU A 85 3.64 -13.86 13.62
C GLU A 85 3.02 -12.46 13.66
N ALA A 86 2.15 -12.13 12.70
CA ALA A 86 1.46 -10.84 12.65
C ALA A 86 0.74 -10.52 13.97
N ASN A 87 0.91 -9.29 14.46
CA ASN A 87 0.23 -8.80 15.65
C ASN A 87 -1.13 -8.13 15.31
N THR A 88 -1.34 -7.80 14.03
CA THR A 88 -2.53 -7.10 13.52
C THR A 88 -2.94 -7.69 12.19
N LEU A 89 -4.24 -7.89 12.00
CA LEU A 89 -4.83 -8.29 10.72
C LEU A 89 -5.50 -7.11 10.05
N LEU A 90 -5.28 -6.99 8.74
CA LEU A 90 -6.01 -6.10 7.86
C LEU A 90 -7.01 -6.91 7.04
N PHE A 91 -8.29 -6.78 7.37
CA PHE A 91 -9.36 -7.34 6.55
C PHE A 91 -9.71 -6.35 5.45
N GLY A 92 -9.59 -6.77 4.18
CA GLY A 92 -9.97 -5.97 3.01
C GLY A 92 -11.19 -6.56 2.32
N LEU A 93 -12.28 -5.81 2.27
CA LEU A 93 -13.49 -6.17 1.53
C LEU A 93 -13.55 -5.39 0.23
N LEU A 94 -13.58 -6.11 -0.90
CA LEU A 94 -13.96 -5.51 -2.16
C LEU A 94 -15.49 -5.48 -2.26
N GLY A 95 -16.04 -4.27 -2.29
CA GLY A 95 -17.48 -4.00 -2.38
C GLY A 95 -18.06 -4.27 -3.76
N GLU A 96 -19.38 -4.43 -3.82
CA GLU A 96 -20.16 -4.26 -5.05
C GLU A 96 -20.39 -2.77 -5.28
N SER A 97 -19.83 -2.20 -6.34
CA SER A 97 -20.28 -0.90 -6.83
C SER A 97 -21.54 -1.11 -7.66
N THR A 98 -22.66 -0.47 -7.29
CA THR A 98 -23.91 -0.55 -8.05
C THR A 98 -23.81 0.07 -9.45
N ALA A 99 -22.74 0.81 -9.73
CA ALA A 99 -22.55 1.56 -10.97
C ALA A 99 -21.54 0.92 -11.94
N ALA A 100 -20.71 -0.03 -11.48
CA ALA A 100 -19.61 -0.57 -12.27
C ALA A 100 -19.22 -1.99 -11.81
N PRO A 101 -18.68 -2.84 -12.71
CA PRO A 101 -18.09 -4.11 -12.29
C PRO A 101 -16.97 -3.88 -11.27
N ALA A 102 -16.81 -4.82 -10.34
CA ALA A 102 -15.79 -4.75 -9.30
C ALA A 102 -14.39 -4.59 -9.93
N HIS A 103 -13.68 -3.52 -9.56
CA HIS A 103 -12.35 -3.20 -10.06
C HIS A 103 -11.33 -3.29 -8.89
N PRO A 104 -10.57 -4.37 -8.75
CA PRO A 104 -9.73 -4.61 -7.58
C PRO A 104 -8.57 -3.64 -7.39
N LEU A 105 -8.20 -2.90 -8.44
CA LEU A 105 -7.19 -1.83 -8.36
C LEU A 105 -7.82 -0.43 -8.18
N ASP A 106 -9.15 -0.35 -7.99
CA ASP A 106 -9.83 0.91 -7.65
C ASP A 106 -9.96 1.00 -6.12
N PRO A 107 -9.16 1.85 -5.45
CA PRO A 107 -9.16 1.94 -3.99
C PRO A 107 -10.50 2.40 -3.41
N GLN A 108 -11.36 3.06 -4.19
CA GLN A 108 -12.67 3.52 -3.71
C GLN A 108 -13.67 2.38 -3.52
N GLN A 109 -13.40 1.21 -4.08
CA GLN A 109 -14.27 0.04 -3.97
C GLN A 109 -13.89 -0.85 -2.78
N TRP A 110 -12.84 -0.49 -2.02
CA TRP A 110 -12.36 -1.27 -0.89
C TRP A 110 -12.76 -0.68 0.47
N TRP A 111 -13.09 -1.58 1.38
CA TRP A 111 -13.35 -1.28 2.80
C TRP A 111 -12.41 -2.09 3.67
N PHE A 112 -11.91 -1.47 4.74
CA PHE A 112 -10.83 -2.04 5.54
C PHE A 112 -11.12 -2.09 7.03
N TRP A 113 -10.64 -3.14 7.72
CA TRP A 113 -10.64 -3.21 9.17
C TRP A 113 -9.26 -3.60 9.69
N LEU A 114 -8.68 -2.74 10.53
CA LEU A 114 -7.48 -3.05 11.30
C LEU A 114 -7.89 -3.73 12.62
N VAL A 115 -7.52 -4.99 12.77
CA VAL A 115 -7.92 -5.82 13.91
C VAL A 115 -6.69 -6.38 14.62
N PRO A 116 -6.40 -5.93 15.85
CA PRO A 116 -5.36 -6.54 16.67
C PRO A 116 -5.66 -8.02 16.93
N MET A 117 -4.67 -8.89 16.73
CA MET A 117 -4.81 -10.34 16.93
C MET A 117 -5.26 -10.68 18.36
N ALA A 118 -4.85 -9.89 19.35
CA ALA A 118 -5.26 -10.04 20.76
C ALA A 118 -6.78 -9.87 20.99
N LYS A 119 -7.51 -9.25 20.05
CA LYS A 119 -8.98 -9.12 20.11
C LYS A 119 -9.71 -10.28 19.44
N LEU A 120 -8.99 -11.20 18.81
CA LEU A 120 -9.55 -12.40 18.19
C LEU A 120 -9.34 -13.61 19.12
N HIS A 121 -10.28 -14.55 19.08
CA HIS A 121 -10.12 -15.80 19.82
C HIS A 121 -8.97 -16.61 19.20
N PRO A 122 -8.02 -17.16 19.99
CA PRO A 122 -6.81 -17.82 19.46
C PRO A 122 -7.10 -18.96 18.48
N ASP A 123 -8.14 -19.75 18.73
CA ASP A 123 -8.50 -20.88 17.86
C ASP A 123 -9.38 -20.50 16.65
N ARG A 124 -9.74 -19.22 16.51
CA ARG A 124 -10.63 -18.78 15.44
C ARG A 124 -9.88 -18.73 14.11
N GLN A 125 -10.37 -19.48 13.13
CA GLN A 125 -9.76 -19.59 11.79
C GLN A 125 -10.40 -18.66 10.76
N SER A 126 -11.53 -18.06 11.10
CA SER A 126 -12.25 -17.16 10.20
C SER A 126 -13.22 -16.26 10.95
N ILE A 127 -13.63 -15.16 10.31
CA ILE A 127 -14.64 -14.24 10.82
C ILE A 127 -15.57 -13.83 9.68
N GLY A 128 -16.88 -13.85 9.94
CA GLY A 128 -17.87 -13.33 8.97
C GLY A 128 -17.93 -11.81 8.99
N LEU A 129 -18.37 -11.21 7.88
CA LEU A 129 -18.50 -9.75 7.75
C LEU A 129 -19.39 -9.12 8.83
N ASN A 130 -20.58 -9.66 9.07
CA ASN A 130 -21.50 -9.09 10.07
C ASN A 130 -20.92 -9.11 11.50
N PRO A 131 -20.33 -10.22 12.01
CA PRO A 131 -19.57 -10.21 13.26
C PRO A 131 -18.42 -9.19 13.29
N LEU A 132 -17.69 -9.04 12.19
CA LEU A 132 -16.60 -8.07 12.07
C LEU A 132 -17.14 -6.63 12.24
N ILE A 133 -18.19 -6.28 11.49
CA ILE A 133 -18.84 -4.96 11.56
C ILE A 133 -19.36 -4.67 12.97
N ARG A 134 -20.02 -5.64 13.61
CA ARG A 134 -20.53 -5.47 14.97
C ARG A 134 -19.44 -5.21 16.01
N ALA A 135 -18.25 -5.76 15.82
CA ALA A 135 -17.15 -5.65 16.77
C ALA A 135 -16.22 -4.46 16.49
N PHE A 136 -16.08 -4.04 15.23
CA PHE A 136 -15.07 -3.07 14.80
C PHE A 136 -15.63 -1.88 13.98
N GLY A 137 -16.94 -1.82 13.74
CA GLY A 137 -17.61 -0.74 12.98
C GLY A 137 -17.71 -1.01 11.48
N GLU A 138 -18.17 -0.02 10.71
CA GLU A 138 -18.47 -0.13 9.27
C GLU A 138 -17.23 -0.32 8.37
N GLY A 139 -16.04 -0.15 8.91
CA GLY A 139 -14.78 -0.20 8.16
C GLY A 139 -14.28 1.17 7.72
N LEU A 140 -13.03 1.20 7.27
CA LEU A 140 -12.29 2.39 6.85
C LEU A 140 -12.28 2.48 5.33
N SER A 141 -12.32 3.70 4.80
CA SER A 141 -11.95 3.94 3.40
C SER A 141 -10.45 3.70 3.21
N PHE A 142 -10.01 3.54 1.96
CA PHE A 142 -8.57 3.43 1.67
C PHE A 142 -7.77 4.65 2.15
N GLY A 143 -8.32 5.86 2.03
CA GLY A 143 -7.69 7.09 2.52
C GLY A 143 -7.52 7.09 4.04
N ASP A 144 -8.60 6.81 4.78
CA ASP A 144 -8.56 6.76 6.25
C ASP A 144 -7.62 5.65 6.76
N LEU A 145 -7.54 4.53 6.03
CA LEU A 145 -6.61 3.45 6.34
C LEU A 145 -5.16 3.94 6.24
N LEU A 146 -4.80 4.62 5.14
CA LEU A 146 -3.45 5.16 4.98
C LEU A 146 -3.14 6.21 6.04
N GLU A 147 -4.09 7.07 6.41
CA GLU A 147 -3.91 8.02 7.51
C GLU A 147 -3.64 7.32 8.85
N GLN A 148 -4.29 6.18 9.11
CA GLN A 148 -4.03 5.38 10.32
C GLN A 148 -2.68 4.67 10.29
N LEU A 149 -2.32 4.08 9.14
CA LEU A 149 -1.02 3.44 8.94
C LEU A 149 0.13 4.46 8.96
N GLN A 150 -0.17 5.73 8.70
CA GLN A 150 0.75 6.86 8.61
C GLN A 150 1.98 6.50 7.74
N PRO A 151 1.82 6.50 6.40
CA PRO A 151 2.88 6.11 5.48
C PRO A 151 4.20 6.78 5.85
N GLN A 152 5.26 5.99 6.01
CA GLN A 152 6.61 6.53 6.07
C GLN A 152 6.92 7.05 4.67
N ARG A 153 6.53 8.29 4.40
CA ARG A 153 6.97 8.96 3.19
C ARG A 153 8.47 9.19 3.35
N PRO A 154 9.31 8.64 2.46
CA PRO A 154 10.72 8.99 2.48
C PRO A 154 10.84 10.50 2.29
N VAL A 155 11.52 11.15 3.23
CA VAL A 155 11.81 12.58 3.13
C VAL A 155 13.19 12.69 2.50
N PHE A 156 13.26 13.30 1.33
CA PHE A 156 14.53 13.54 0.66
C PHE A 156 15.08 14.88 1.13
N ARG A 157 16.36 14.93 1.48
CA ARG A 157 17.05 16.16 1.86
C ARG A 157 18.25 16.41 0.98
N ILE A 158 18.48 17.68 0.66
CA ILE A 158 19.71 18.11 0.00
C ILE A 158 20.76 18.39 1.08
N VAL A 159 21.90 17.73 0.98
CA VAL A 159 23.07 17.91 1.86
C VAL A 159 24.28 18.35 1.05
N LEU A 160 25.18 19.12 1.66
CA LEU A 160 26.51 19.38 1.11
C LEU A 160 27.33 18.10 1.20
N ASP A 161 28.10 17.81 0.16
CA ASP A 161 29.05 16.70 0.19
C ASP A 161 30.11 16.98 1.27
N GLU A 162 30.38 15.97 2.11
CA GLU A 162 31.17 16.13 3.34
C GLU A 162 32.63 16.49 3.06
N GLU A 163 33.15 16.20 1.86
CA GLU A 163 34.52 16.53 1.47
C GLU A 163 34.76 18.05 1.31
N GLU A 164 33.71 18.86 1.11
CA GLU A 164 33.79 20.32 0.98
C GLU A 164 33.09 21.08 2.11
N ALA A 165 32.54 20.38 3.12
CA ALA A 165 31.76 20.98 4.19
C ALA A 165 32.62 21.80 5.17
N THR A 166 32.98 23.04 4.81
CA THR A 166 33.41 24.02 5.80
C THR A 166 32.25 24.38 6.73
N ALA A 167 32.43 24.11 8.02
CA ALA A 167 31.48 24.40 9.08
C ALA A 167 30.98 25.86 8.99
N LYS A 168 29.66 26.02 8.80
CA LYS A 168 28.89 27.26 8.53
C LYS A 168 28.73 27.66 7.07
N SER A 169 28.27 26.73 6.23
CA SER A 169 27.40 27.15 5.12
C SER A 169 26.02 27.48 5.69
N THR A 170 25.60 28.73 5.57
CA THR A 170 24.21 29.15 5.80
C THR A 170 23.49 29.14 4.45
N ASP A 171 23.74 28.11 3.63
CA ASP A 171 23.11 28.02 2.32
C ASP A 171 21.64 27.63 2.50
N PRO A 172 20.69 28.44 1.99
CA PRO A 172 19.26 28.17 2.10
C PRO A 172 18.83 26.86 1.42
N MET A 173 19.68 26.22 0.64
CA MET A 173 19.44 24.95 -0.04
C MET A 173 19.64 23.73 0.86
N VAL A 174 20.50 23.81 1.87
CA VAL A 174 20.84 22.68 2.74
C VAL A 174 19.75 22.46 3.77
N GLY A 175 19.27 21.23 3.87
CA GLY A 175 18.23 20.85 4.83
C GLY A 175 16.79 21.11 4.37
N GLN A 176 16.58 21.50 3.12
CA GLN A 176 15.25 21.47 2.51
C GLN A 176 14.76 20.02 2.40
N GLU A 177 13.48 19.81 2.72
CA GLU A 177 12.80 18.52 2.69
C GLU A 177 11.89 18.42 1.47
N PHE A 178 11.94 17.27 0.80
CA PHE A 178 11.17 16.99 -0.41
C PHE A 178 10.43 15.66 -0.26
N GLU A 179 9.24 15.62 -0.86
CA GLU A 179 8.38 14.42 -0.86
C GLU A 179 8.82 13.37 -1.91
N SER A 180 9.75 13.72 -2.80
CA SER A 180 10.31 12.81 -3.81
C SER A 180 11.74 13.19 -4.19
N TYR A 181 12.51 12.21 -4.70
CA TYR A 181 13.84 12.44 -5.26
C TYR A 181 13.78 13.40 -6.46
N ASP A 182 12.81 13.22 -7.36
CA ASP A 182 12.65 14.08 -8.55
C ASP A 182 12.39 15.54 -8.16
N ALA A 183 11.60 15.79 -7.12
CA ALA A 183 11.36 17.15 -6.63
C ALA A 183 12.64 17.80 -6.06
N ALA A 184 13.46 17.03 -5.34
CA ALA A 184 14.76 17.49 -4.87
C ALA A 184 15.73 17.73 -6.05
N TYR A 185 15.69 16.87 -7.07
CA TYR A 185 16.52 16.96 -8.26
C TYR A 185 16.18 18.20 -9.11
N ASP A 186 14.90 18.51 -9.32
CA ASP A 186 14.44 19.70 -10.04
C ASP A 186 14.96 21.00 -9.40
N VAL A 187 14.99 21.05 -8.06
CA VAL A 187 15.54 22.20 -7.33
C VAL A 187 17.05 22.29 -7.49
N LEU A 188 17.76 21.16 -7.43
CA LEU A 188 19.20 21.09 -7.69
C LEU A 188 19.57 21.52 -9.10
N GLU A 189 18.85 21.05 -10.11
CA GLU A 189 19.08 21.40 -11.51
C GLU A 189 18.90 22.91 -11.73
N ARG A 190 17.84 23.50 -11.18
CA ARG A 190 17.61 24.95 -11.26
C ARG A 190 18.71 25.75 -10.57
N TYR A 191 19.12 25.35 -9.38
CA TYR A 191 20.20 26.01 -8.66
C TYR A 191 21.51 25.98 -9.45
N TYR A 192 21.90 24.82 -9.99
CA TYR A 192 23.11 24.72 -10.82
C TYR A 192 23.01 25.49 -12.14
N ALA A 193 21.81 25.59 -12.72
CA ALA A 193 21.58 26.42 -13.91
C ALA A 193 21.79 27.92 -13.61
N ASP A 194 21.37 28.38 -12.43
CA ASP A 194 21.56 29.78 -11.98
C ASP A 194 23.01 30.08 -11.59
N LEU A 195 23.74 29.08 -11.06
CA LEU A 195 25.14 29.19 -10.64
C LEU A 195 26.16 29.10 -11.80
N CYS A 196 25.70 28.93 -13.04
CA CYS A 196 26.52 28.62 -14.22
C CYS A 196 27.59 29.69 -14.57
N CYS A 197 27.62 30.82 -13.85
CA CYS A 197 28.57 31.92 -14.03
C CYS A 197 29.56 32.13 -12.85
N SER A 198 29.58 31.28 -11.81
CA SER A 198 30.58 31.33 -10.73
C SER A 198 31.58 30.18 -10.79
N ASP A 199 32.86 30.47 -10.51
CA ASP A 199 33.95 29.48 -10.39
C ASP A 199 33.91 28.66 -9.08
N GLU A 200 32.93 28.95 -8.20
CA GLU A 200 32.73 28.25 -6.93
C GLU A 200 31.55 27.28 -7.06
N ARG A 201 31.82 26.04 -7.46
CA ARG A 201 30.82 24.96 -7.46
C ARG A 201 30.93 24.19 -6.16
N SER A 202 29.91 24.30 -5.30
CA SER A 202 29.71 23.36 -4.20
C SER A 202 29.00 22.11 -4.69
N TYR A 203 29.43 20.93 -4.23
CA TYR A 203 28.76 19.67 -4.56
C TYR A 203 27.67 19.34 -3.54
N TYR A 204 26.45 19.16 -4.05
CA TYR A 204 25.27 18.74 -3.27
C TYR A 204 24.87 17.30 -3.59
N ARG A 205 24.38 16.58 -2.58
CA ARG A 205 23.82 15.23 -2.69
C ARG A 205 22.40 15.20 -2.15
N ILE A 206 21.53 14.42 -2.79
CA ILE A 206 20.21 14.07 -2.26
C ILE A 206 20.37 12.82 -1.40
N VAL A 207 19.96 12.91 -0.14
CA VAL A 207 19.89 11.77 0.78
C VAL A 207 18.44 11.45 1.09
N GLU A 208 18.10 10.17 1.10
CA GLU A 208 16.83 9.68 1.60
C GLU A 208 16.92 9.58 3.12
N GLN A 209 16.01 10.24 3.82
CA GLN A 209 15.85 10.10 5.25
C GLN A 209 14.61 9.26 5.52
N SER A 210 14.84 8.01 5.91
CA SER A 210 13.80 7.16 6.47
C SER A 210 13.34 7.77 7.79
N ALA A 211 12.05 8.07 7.92
CA ALA A 211 11.45 8.62 9.14
C ALA A 211 11.40 7.60 10.29
#